data_AF-A0A2W0BUL6-F1
#
_entry.id   AF-A0A2W0BUL6-F1
#
_cell.length_a   1.000
_cell.length_b   1.000
_cell.length_c   1.000
_cell.angle_alpha   90.00
_cell.angle_beta   90.00
_cell.angle_gamma   90.00
#
_symmetry.space_group_name_H-M   'P 1'
#
loop_
_entity.id
_entity.type
_entity.pdbx_description
1 polymer ?
#
loop_
_entity_poly.entity_id
_entity_poly.type
_entity_poly.pdbx_seq_one_letter_code
_entity_poly.pdbx_strand_id
1 'polypeptide(L)'
;FNRHVGKDFQVNDAVLQDFRKFLDGEKITYNEADIVGVQDWIASHIKAELFVSEFGQQEGLKVQAESDPQVVKALELLPQAKELADNAKHIIAERTSARANAGTSAAATAQ
;
A
#
# COMPACT_ATOMS: atom_id res chain seq x y z
N PHE A 1 -22.39 7.86 24.14
CA PHE A 1 -21.75 8.39 22.92
C PHE A 1 -22.52 7.85 21.71
N ASN A 2 -23.44 8.63 21.14
CA ASN A 2 -24.18 8.27 19.92
C ASN A 2 -23.74 9.20 18.79
N ARG A 3 -22.53 8.97 18.24
CA ARG A 3 -22.02 9.72 17.10
C ARG A 3 -21.64 8.73 16.01
N HIS A 4 -22.59 8.44 15.13
CA HIS A 4 -22.34 7.64 13.93
C HIS A 4 -21.52 8.49 12.94
N VAL A 5 -20.53 7.89 12.30
CA VAL A 5 -19.78 8.54 11.21
C VAL A 5 -20.11 7.90 9.86
N GLY A 6 -20.11 8.73 8.82
CA GLY A 6 -20.26 8.27 7.43
C GLY A 6 -18.96 7.67 6.88
N LYS A 7 -19.06 6.91 5.79
CA LYS A 7 -17.89 6.32 5.10
C LYS A 7 -16.95 7.37 4.48
N ASP A 8 -17.43 8.58 4.32
CA ASP A 8 -16.71 9.77 3.85
C ASP A 8 -15.95 10.51 4.96
N PHE A 9 -16.03 10.02 6.21
CA PHE A 9 -15.35 10.65 7.34
C PHE A 9 -13.84 10.80 7.11
N GLN A 10 -13.34 11.99 7.46
CA GLN A 10 -11.93 12.32 7.45
C GLN A 10 -11.50 12.82 8.82
N VAL A 11 -10.31 12.41 9.24
CA VAL A 11 -9.66 12.96 10.41
C VAL A 11 -9.12 14.34 10.05
N ASN A 12 -9.65 15.36 10.70
CA ASN A 12 -9.24 16.74 10.53
C ASN A 12 -8.52 17.25 11.79
N ASP A 13 -8.07 18.49 11.77
CA ASP A 13 -7.34 19.10 12.88
C ASP A 13 -8.14 19.09 14.19
N ALA A 14 -9.46 19.25 14.13
CA ALA A 14 -10.31 19.19 15.33
C ALA A 14 -10.29 17.79 15.97
N VAL A 15 -10.33 16.73 15.17
CA VAL A 15 -10.23 15.34 15.66
C VAL A 15 -8.84 15.08 16.25
N LEU A 16 -7.77 15.57 15.61
CA LEU A 16 -6.41 15.45 16.14
C LEU A 16 -6.23 16.24 17.44
N GLN A 17 -6.91 17.39 17.59
CA GLN A 17 -6.89 18.16 18.81
C GLN A 17 -7.67 17.45 19.93
N ASP A 18 -8.79 16.81 19.60
CA ASP A 18 -9.54 15.99 20.55
C ASP A 18 -8.75 14.75 20.98
N PHE A 19 -7.95 14.15 20.08
CA PHE A 19 -7.02 13.09 20.44
C PHE A 19 -5.95 13.55 21.44
N ARG A 20 -5.35 14.72 21.24
CA ARG A 20 -4.39 15.30 22.21
C ARG A 20 -5.04 15.53 23.59
N LYS A 21 -6.26 16.09 23.62
CA LYS A 21 -7.03 16.25 24.88
C LYS A 21 -7.30 14.91 25.57
N PHE A 22 -7.56 13.85 24.80
CA PHE A 22 -7.73 12.51 25.34
C PHE A 22 -6.43 12.02 26.00
N LEU A 23 -5.28 12.18 25.34
CA LEU A 23 -3.98 11.83 25.93
C LEU A 23 -3.73 12.60 27.25
N ASP A 24 -4.02 13.90 27.27
CA ASP A 24 -3.90 14.74 28.48
C ASP A 24 -4.82 14.24 29.61
N GLY A 25 -6.07 13.88 29.27
CA GLY A 25 -7.05 13.33 30.22
C GLY A 25 -6.64 11.99 30.81
N GLU A 26 -6.05 11.12 29.98
CA GLU A 26 -5.48 9.83 30.39
C GLU A 26 -4.09 9.98 31.06
N LYS A 27 -3.57 11.20 31.17
CA LYS A 27 -2.25 11.53 31.73
C LYS A 27 -1.10 10.83 31.00
N ILE A 28 -1.28 10.60 29.70
CA ILE A 28 -0.23 10.05 28.82
C ILE A 28 0.68 11.22 28.42
N THR A 29 1.93 11.18 28.85
CA THR A 29 2.92 12.20 28.46
C THR A 29 3.37 11.95 27.03
N TYR A 30 3.33 12.98 26.19
CA TYR A 30 3.82 12.95 24.82
C TYR A 30 4.67 14.19 24.52
N ASN A 31 5.47 14.09 23.45
CA ASN A 31 6.21 15.20 22.89
C ASN A 31 5.49 15.67 21.61
N GLU A 32 5.23 16.97 21.51
CA GLU A 32 4.53 17.53 20.35
C GLU A 32 5.31 17.30 19.05
N ALA A 33 6.64 17.36 19.09
CA ALA A 33 7.47 17.11 17.91
C ALA A 33 7.31 15.68 17.39
N ASP A 34 7.13 14.71 18.29
CA ASP A 34 6.94 13.31 17.92
C ASP A 34 5.56 13.11 17.30
N ILE A 35 4.51 13.73 17.85
CA ILE A 35 3.16 13.70 17.28
C ILE A 35 3.14 14.32 15.88
N VAL A 36 3.75 15.50 15.72
CA VAL A 36 3.81 16.17 14.41
C VAL A 36 4.57 15.33 13.39
N GLY A 37 5.66 14.66 13.81
CA GLY A 37 6.44 13.78 12.95
C GLY A 37 5.69 12.55 12.42
N VAL A 38 4.63 12.11 13.11
CA VAL A 38 3.83 10.93 12.73
C VAL A 38 2.34 11.24 12.60
N GLN A 39 1.98 12.51 12.39
CA GLN A 39 0.59 12.98 12.42
C GLN A 39 -0.30 12.22 11.42
N ASP A 40 0.18 11.99 10.21
CA ASP A 40 -0.57 11.27 9.16
C ASP A 40 -0.83 9.80 9.53
N TRP A 41 0.12 9.18 10.24
CA TRP A 41 -0.01 7.81 10.74
C TRP A 41 -1.03 7.74 11.88
N ILE A 42 -1.02 8.72 12.80
CA ILE A 42 -2.02 8.85 13.86
C ILE A 42 -3.41 9.06 13.25
N ALA A 43 -3.53 9.95 12.27
CA ALA A 43 -4.79 10.23 11.60
C ALA A 43 -5.36 8.97 10.92
N SER A 44 -4.51 8.22 10.22
CA SER A 44 -4.89 6.96 9.58
C SER A 44 -5.35 5.92 10.59
N HIS A 45 -4.67 5.79 11.74
CA HIS A 45 -5.07 4.87 12.81
C HIS A 45 -6.40 5.25 13.47
N ILE A 46 -6.59 6.53 13.79
CA ILE A 46 -7.87 7.02 14.35
C ILE A 46 -9.03 6.70 13.40
N LYS A 47 -8.83 6.92 12.09
CA LYS A 47 -9.84 6.58 11.08
C LYS A 47 -10.13 5.09 11.05
N ALA A 48 -9.09 4.25 11.05
CA ALA A 48 -9.23 2.80 11.01
C ALA A 48 -10.03 2.28 12.21
N GLU A 49 -9.66 2.67 13.44
CA GLU A 49 -10.35 2.26 14.68
C GLU A 49 -11.82 2.70 14.70
N LEU A 50 -12.09 3.93 14.24
CA LEU A 50 -13.46 4.43 14.13
C LEU A 50 -14.29 3.62 13.13
N PHE A 51 -13.69 3.24 12.00
CA PHE A 51 -14.36 2.41 10.98
C PHE A 51 -14.55 0.96 11.46
N VAL A 52 -13.63 0.41 12.26
CA VAL A 52 -13.84 -0.87 12.94
C VAL A 52 -15.08 -0.79 13.85
N SER A 53 -15.20 0.28 14.63
CA SER A 53 -16.32 0.47 15.56
C SER A 53 -17.66 0.64 14.83
N GLU A 54 -17.73 1.41 13.75
CA GLU A 54 -18.99 1.71 13.06
C GLU A 54 -19.39 0.71 11.97
N PHE A 55 -18.42 0.18 11.22
CA PHE A 55 -18.66 -0.67 10.04
C PHE A 55 -18.12 -2.09 10.19
N GLY A 56 -17.40 -2.38 11.28
CA GLY A 56 -16.82 -3.67 11.57
C GLY A 56 -15.39 -3.83 11.04
N GLN A 57 -14.75 -4.93 11.48
CA GLN A 57 -13.33 -5.18 11.29
C GLN A 57 -12.87 -5.16 9.82
N GLN A 58 -13.69 -5.66 8.90
CA GLN A 58 -13.33 -5.73 7.47
C GLN A 58 -13.16 -4.33 6.85
N GLU A 59 -14.04 -3.40 7.19
CA GLU A 59 -13.94 -2.03 6.66
C GLU A 59 -12.76 -1.29 7.30
N GLY A 60 -12.50 -1.49 8.59
CA GLY A 60 -11.30 -0.96 9.25
C GLY A 60 -10.00 -1.46 8.63
N LEU A 61 -9.89 -2.76 8.35
CA LEU A 61 -8.74 -3.35 7.66
C LEU A 61 -8.54 -2.75 6.27
N LYS A 62 -9.62 -2.47 5.54
CA LYS A 62 -9.53 -1.81 4.24
C LYS A 62 -8.95 -0.41 4.34
N VAL A 63 -9.44 0.41 5.28
CA VAL A 63 -8.91 1.76 5.53
C VAL A 63 -7.43 1.73 5.91
N GLN A 64 -7.04 0.75 6.73
CA GLN A 64 -5.63 0.57 7.10
C GLN A 64 -4.78 0.21 5.87
N ALA A 65 -5.23 -0.72 5.03
CA ALA A 65 -4.54 -1.09 3.80
C ALA A 65 -4.42 0.06 2.79
N GLU A 66 -5.44 0.93 2.69
CA GLU A 66 -5.43 2.11 1.81
C GLU A 66 -4.34 3.14 2.19
N SER A 67 -3.96 3.21 3.47
CA SER A 67 -2.97 4.15 3.99
C SER A 67 -1.60 3.51 4.26
N ASP A 68 -1.47 2.19 4.11
CA ASP A 68 -0.25 1.46 4.40
C ASP A 68 0.85 1.76 3.35
N PRO A 69 2.03 2.27 3.77
CA PRO A 69 3.11 2.61 2.84
C PRO A 69 3.62 1.44 2.00
N GLN A 70 3.61 0.22 2.54
CA GLN A 70 4.02 -0.98 1.81
C GLN A 70 2.97 -1.36 0.75
N VAL A 71 1.68 -1.24 1.07
CA VAL A 71 0.60 -1.48 0.10
C VAL A 71 0.64 -0.45 -1.02
N VAL A 72 0.76 0.83 -0.69
CA VAL A 72 0.91 1.92 -1.67
C VAL A 72 2.12 1.66 -2.55
N LYS A 73 3.27 1.31 -1.96
CA LYS A 73 4.48 1.03 -2.73
C LYS A 73 4.32 -0.21 -3.62
N ALA A 74 3.63 -1.24 -3.16
CA ALA A 74 3.34 -2.42 -3.96
C ALA A 74 2.50 -2.06 -5.19
N LEU A 75 1.47 -1.22 -5.02
CA LEU A 75 0.64 -0.75 -6.13
C LEU A 75 1.46 -0.02 -7.21
N GLU A 76 2.47 0.77 -6.82
CA GLU A 76 3.39 1.43 -7.76
C GLU A 76 4.30 0.44 -8.50
N LEU A 77 4.72 -0.63 -7.83
CA LEU A 77 5.72 -1.59 -8.36
C LEU A 77 5.10 -2.71 -9.19
N LEU A 78 3.83 -3.04 -8.98
CA LEU A 78 3.14 -4.12 -9.70
C LEU A 78 3.20 -3.98 -11.23
N PRO A 79 2.97 -2.78 -11.82
CA PRO A 79 3.11 -2.61 -13.27
C PRO A 79 4.54 -2.86 -13.77
N GLN A 80 5.55 -2.41 -13.02
CA GLN A 80 6.97 -2.61 -13.38
C GLN A 80 7.35 -4.09 -13.30
N ALA A 81 6.86 -4.80 -12.28
CA ALA A 81 7.06 -6.23 -12.16
C ALA A 81 6.43 -7.01 -13.32
N LYS A 82 5.24 -6.58 -13.78
CA LYS A 82 4.59 -7.15 -14.96
C LYS A 82 5.43 -6.91 -16.23
N GLU A 83 5.89 -5.68 -16.44
CA GLU A 83 6.73 -5.35 -17.59
C GLU A 83 8.03 -6.18 -17.60
N LEU A 84 8.69 -6.29 -16.45
CA LEU A 84 9.90 -7.11 -16.30
C LEU A 84 9.63 -8.58 -16.66
N ALA A 85 8.52 -9.15 -16.20
CA ALA A 85 8.14 -10.52 -16.50
C ALA A 85 7.83 -10.73 -18.00
N ASP A 86 7.13 -9.78 -18.63
CA ASP A 86 6.79 -9.86 -20.05
C ASP A 86 8.03 -9.69 -20.95
N ASN A 87 8.95 -8.79 -20.59
CA ASN A 87 10.25 -8.64 -21.26
C ASN A 87 11.12 -9.89 -21.13
N ALA A 88 11.14 -10.52 -19.95
CA ALA A 88 11.89 -11.77 -19.75
C ALA A 88 11.38 -12.90 -20.66
N LYS A 89 10.05 -13.05 -20.81
CA LYS A 89 9.45 -14.03 -21.73
C LYS A 89 9.86 -13.76 -23.18
N HIS A 90 9.86 -12.50 -23.61
CA HIS A 90 10.27 -12.11 -24.95
C HIS A 90 11.72 -12.52 -25.24
N ILE A 91 12.65 -12.16 -24.36
CA ILE A 91 14.08 -12.49 -24.52
C ILE A 91 14.31 -14.01 -24.58
N ILE A 92 13.60 -14.78 -23.77
CA ILE A 92 13.70 -16.26 -23.78
C ILE A 92 13.19 -16.83 -25.11
N ALA A 93 12.06 -16.32 -25.62
CA ALA A 93 11.52 -16.74 -26.91
C ALA A 93 12.50 -16.43 -28.05
N GLU A 94 13.03 -15.20 -28.11
CA GLU A 94 14.03 -14.80 -29.11
C GLU A 94 15.28 -15.68 -29.07
N ARG A 95 15.83 -15.94 -27.87
CA ARG A 95 17.01 -16.80 -27.71
C ARG A 95 16.74 -18.24 -28.16
N THR A 96 15.55 -18.75 -27.89
CA THR A 96 15.15 -20.12 -28.28
C THR A 96 15.02 -20.23 -29.79
N SER A 97 14.36 -19.26 -30.43
CA SER A 97 14.22 -19.19 -31.90
C SER A 97 15.57 -19.00 -32.61
N ALA A 98 16.44 -18.12 -32.10
CA ALA A 98 17.78 -17.92 -32.66
C ALA A 98 18.62 -19.20 -32.58
N ARG A 99 18.54 -19.93 -31.46
CA ARG A 99 19.23 -21.22 -31.30
C ARG A 99 18.69 -22.30 -32.23
N ALA A 100 17.37 -22.36 -32.43
CA ALA A 100 16.76 -23.27 -33.38
C ALA A 100 17.24 -22.99 -34.82
N ASN A 101 17.20 -21.73 -35.24
CA ASN A 101 17.62 -21.31 -36.59
C ASN A 101 19.11 -21.58 -36.87
N ALA A 102 19.99 -21.36 -35.87
CA ALA A 102 21.41 -21.67 -35.98
C ALA A 102 21.68 -23.17 -36.14
N GLY A 103 20.90 -24.03 -35.47
CA GLY A 103 20.98 -25.48 -35.62
C GLY A 103 20.57 -25.95 -37.02
N THR A 104 19.53 -25.35 -37.60
CA THR A 104 19.05 -25.70 -38.96
C THR A 104 20.04 -25.27 -40.04
N SER A 105 20.70 -24.11 -39.90
CA SER A 105 21.68 -23.62 -40.87
C SER A 105 22.98 -24.43 -40.88
N ALA A 106 23.41 -24.96 -39.73
CA ALA A 106 24.59 -25.83 -39.63
C ALA A 106 24.37 -27.20 -40.30
N ALA A 107 23.14 -27.75 -40.25
CA ALA A 107 22.79 -29.00 -40.92
C ALA A 107 22.69 -28.86 -42.45
N ALA A 108 22.27 -27.69 -42.96
CA ALA A 108 22.10 -27.44 -44.39
C ALA A 108 23.43 -27.18 -45.15
N THR A 109 24.51 -26.83 -44.45
CA THR A 109 25.82 -26.54 -45.08
C THR A 109 26.71 -27.79 -45.19
N ALA A 110 26.24 -28.93 -44.67
CA ALA A 110 26.96 -30.21 -44.65
C ALA A 110 26.46 -31.21 -45.71
N GLN A 111 25.67 -30.77 -46.69
CA GLN A 111 25.18 -31.58 -47.82
C GLN A 111 25.75 -31.10 -49.15
#